data_AF-D3BV00-F1
#
_entry.id   AF-D3BV00-F1
#
_cell.length_a   1.000
_cell.length_b   1.000
_cell.length_c   1.000
_cell.angle_alpha   90.00
_cell.angle_beta   90.00
_cell.angle_gamma   90.00
#
_symmetry.space_group_name_H-M   'P 1'
#
loop_
_entity.id
_entity.type
_entity.pdbx_description
1 polymer ?
#
loop_
_entity_poly.entity_id
_entity_poly.type
_entity_poly.pdbx_seq_one_letter_code
_entity_poly.pdbx_strand_id
1 'polypeptide(L)'
;MTMCEPLYYLNSIFCCAAQNGRVDILEYLTKRFQTYQWNYYRAMIRSPLSRNIDLLKHLVEKQKSNNGVFQTDVKVICTVFDNAALVGRIDMIEFLVSETPQYLDKSKMYEYSIRGGHLHVIEYLLREHRHLADKDGIELLDMAALENQPEIIKFLINNNIKTCSVLLMNFTAEFGNLDLLQFLHQNTTAGISSHAMEKAASNGHFDCLKWLNSNYANFEGWTTRVMDLAAARGHFDIVLWLNQNRTEGFSDMAITEVIFGCGRLDIIDWLFQNQTGSINSYSFMEEAAHVGSLEILTYLRDKQCPSSYNVMNKAIWSGRVSIVQWLYENRIIQEFKQFTLEVAAFAGYTNVVKYIVENSTGFSVDKAICSAIRSNSFEVVNILFEHITPDTLSISNYQDIAAMSENIDILKWLNSRTICTIKTTTFKSIISKGNLPLAKLILNYIGKEQCGFIIDDLFKMEAFTSDLFKFNQYEIVEWILETFQDISKGELEAYKQMLETKYPFSVETIEIINKFIKLE
;
A
#
# COMPACT_ATOMS: atom_id res chain seq x y z
N MET A 1 22.40 -25.97 -23.11
CA MET A 1 21.36 -26.37 -22.15
C MET A 1 21.60 -25.62 -20.86
N THR A 2 20.66 -24.74 -20.54
CA THR A 2 20.68 -23.72 -19.49
C THR A 2 20.73 -24.34 -18.10
N MET A 3 21.90 -24.30 -17.45
CA MET A 3 21.98 -24.39 -15.99
C MET A 3 21.71 -22.99 -15.43
N CYS A 4 20.57 -22.74 -14.77
CA CYS A 4 20.51 -21.71 -13.70
C CYS A 4 19.24 -21.60 -12.84
N GLU A 5 18.13 -22.33 -13.06
CA GLU A 5 16.92 -22.11 -12.22
C GLU A 5 16.68 -23.11 -11.06
N PRO A 6 16.99 -24.42 -11.14
CA PRO A 6 16.67 -25.36 -10.05
C PRO A 6 17.58 -25.25 -8.81
N LEU A 7 18.79 -24.70 -8.96
CA LEU A 7 19.83 -24.77 -7.91
C LEU A 7 19.64 -23.72 -6.80
N TYR A 8 18.99 -22.59 -7.08
CA TYR A 8 18.69 -21.58 -6.05
C TYR A 8 17.69 -22.09 -5.01
N TYR A 9 16.71 -22.88 -5.44
CA TYR A 9 15.68 -23.45 -4.57
C TYR A 9 16.25 -24.42 -3.54
N LEU A 10 17.28 -25.20 -3.89
CA LEU A 10 17.87 -26.18 -2.96
C LEU A 10 18.47 -25.51 -1.72
N ASN A 11 19.29 -24.47 -1.89
CA ASN A 11 19.85 -23.73 -0.75
C ASN A 11 18.77 -23.01 0.06
N SER A 12 17.69 -22.56 -0.59
CA SER A 12 16.53 -21.99 0.11
C SER A 12 15.84 -23.03 1.01
N ILE A 13 15.55 -24.23 0.47
CA ILE A 13 14.95 -25.34 1.22
C ILE A 13 15.87 -25.76 2.37
N PHE A 14 17.18 -25.85 2.13
CA PHE A 14 18.17 -26.20 3.14
C PHE A 14 18.19 -25.17 4.30
N CYS A 15 18.18 -23.87 3.98
CA CYS A 15 18.12 -22.82 5.00
C CYS A 15 16.78 -22.83 5.77
N CYS A 16 15.66 -23.08 5.08
CA CYS A 16 14.35 -23.21 5.72
C CYS A 16 14.27 -24.44 6.63
N ALA A 17 14.86 -25.57 6.22
CA ALA A 17 14.95 -26.77 7.05
C ALA A 17 15.76 -26.49 8.33
N ALA A 18 16.89 -25.79 8.22
CA ALA A 18 17.70 -25.38 9.37
C ALA A 18 16.93 -24.43 10.31
N GLN A 19 16.24 -23.43 9.76
CA GLN A 19 15.40 -22.50 10.52
C GLN A 19 14.30 -23.20 11.32
N ASN A 20 13.73 -24.28 10.78
CA ASN A 20 12.63 -25.02 11.40
C ASN A 20 13.09 -26.28 12.15
N GLY A 21 14.39 -26.49 12.34
CA GLY A 21 14.91 -27.63 13.10
C GLY A 21 14.75 -28.98 12.42
N ARG A 22 14.53 -29.01 11.10
CA ARG A 22 14.28 -30.22 10.31
C ARG A 22 15.59 -30.91 9.90
N VAL A 23 16.26 -31.52 10.89
CA VAL A 23 17.52 -32.25 10.71
C VAL A 23 17.38 -33.37 9.67
N ASP A 24 16.24 -34.06 9.69
CA ASP A 24 15.87 -35.11 8.72
C ASP A 24 15.94 -34.64 7.26
N ILE A 25 15.45 -33.43 6.99
CA ILE A 25 15.50 -32.83 5.65
C ILE A 25 16.94 -32.44 5.28
N LEU A 26 17.71 -31.89 6.21
CA LEU A 26 19.11 -31.53 5.96
C LEU A 26 19.96 -32.77 5.62
N GLU A 27 19.77 -33.85 6.36
CA GLU A 27 20.43 -35.14 6.10
C GLU A 27 20.01 -35.74 4.76
N TYR A 28 18.71 -35.72 4.45
CA TYR A 28 18.20 -36.19 3.16
C TYR A 28 18.83 -35.42 1.99
N LEU A 29 18.85 -34.08 2.07
CA LEU A 29 19.38 -33.22 1.01
C LEU A 29 20.88 -33.45 0.81
N THR A 30 21.67 -33.45 1.89
CA THR A 30 23.12 -33.64 1.84
C THR A 30 23.51 -35.04 1.37
N LYS A 31 22.73 -36.07 1.74
CA LYS A 31 22.94 -37.45 1.26
C LYS A 31 22.55 -37.64 -0.20
N ARG A 32 21.47 -37.00 -0.66
CA ARG A 32 20.95 -37.14 -2.03
C ARG A 32 21.79 -36.37 -3.05
N PHE A 33 22.30 -35.21 -2.68
CA PHE A 33 23.06 -34.29 -3.53
C PHE A 33 24.47 -34.07 -2.99
N GLN A 34 25.28 -35.13 -2.97
CA GLN A 34 26.61 -35.15 -2.34
C GLN A 34 27.64 -34.21 -2.98
N THR A 35 27.48 -33.92 -4.27
CA THR A 35 28.37 -33.03 -5.03
C THR A 35 27.91 -31.57 -5.00
N TYR A 36 26.75 -31.28 -4.41
CA TYR A 36 26.20 -29.93 -4.35
C TYR A 36 26.88 -29.10 -3.25
N GLN A 37 27.24 -27.86 -3.57
CA GLN A 37 27.88 -26.93 -2.65
C GLN A 37 26.83 -26.22 -1.79
N TRP A 38 26.61 -26.75 -0.58
CA TRP A 38 25.64 -26.21 0.37
C TRP A 38 26.13 -24.93 1.07
N ASN A 39 25.24 -23.96 1.24
CA ASN A 39 25.51 -22.74 1.97
C ASN A 39 25.28 -22.95 3.48
N TYR A 40 26.21 -23.64 4.12
CA TYR A 40 26.18 -23.90 5.56
C TYR A 40 26.20 -22.62 6.39
N TYR A 41 26.84 -21.54 5.92
CA TYR A 41 26.84 -20.25 6.59
C TYR A 41 25.42 -19.65 6.74
N ARG A 42 24.64 -19.61 5.65
CA ARG A 42 23.25 -19.10 5.72
C ARG A 42 22.34 -20.01 6.55
N ALA A 43 22.51 -21.32 6.46
CA ALA A 43 21.78 -22.27 7.29
C ALA A 43 22.12 -22.09 8.78
N MET A 44 23.40 -21.92 9.11
CA MET A 44 23.92 -21.65 10.44
C MET A 44 23.31 -20.37 11.02
N ILE A 45 23.30 -19.25 10.27
CA ILE A 45 22.67 -17.98 10.70
C ILE A 45 21.21 -18.19 11.12
N ARG A 46 20.43 -18.97 10.38
CA ARG A 46 19.00 -19.17 10.66
C ARG A 46 18.72 -20.27 11.68
N SER A 47 19.65 -21.18 11.91
CA SER A 47 19.43 -22.33 12.80
C SER A 47 19.03 -21.98 14.25
N PRO A 48 19.47 -20.87 14.88
CA PRO A 48 18.98 -20.52 16.23
C PRO A 48 17.47 -20.33 16.30
N LEU A 49 16.82 -19.91 15.21
CA LEU A 49 15.37 -19.75 15.14
C LEU A 49 14.61 -21.06 15.40
N SER A 50 15.26 -22.21 15.16
CA SER A 50 14.71 -23.54 15.48
C SER A 50 14.73 -23.87 16.97
N ARG A 51 15.48 -23.10 17.77
CA ARG A 51 15.77 -23.38 19.19
C ARG A 51 16.46 -24.74 19.41
N ASN A 52 17.08 -25.33 18.39
CA ASN A 52 17.85 -26.58 18.51
C ASN A 52 19.35 -26.30 18.55
N ILE A 53 19.97 -26.43 19.72
CA ILE A 53 21.41 -26.16 19.92
C ILE A 53 22.29 -27.23 19.24
N ASP A 54 21.85 -28.48 19.19
CA ASP A 54 22.63 -29.56 18.58
C ASP A 54 22.71 -29.38 17.06
N LEU A 55 21.62 -28.92 16.44
CA LEU A 55 21.61 -28.52 15.04
C LEU A 55 22.56 -27.34 14.79
N LEU A 56 22.54 -26.31 15.65
CA LEU A 56 23.46 -25.18 15.55
C LEU A 56 24.93 -25.66 15.63
N LYS A 57 25.27 -26.48 16.62
CA LYS A 57 26.60 -27.08 16.79
C LYS A 57 27.04 -27.81 15.53
N HIS A 58 26.18 -28.68 15.01
CA HIS A 58 26.46 -29.43 13.78
C HIS A 58 26.75 -28.52 12.58
N LEU A 59 25.95 -27.48 12.38
CA LEU A 59 26.13 -26.54 11.26
C LEU A 59 27.40 -25.68 11.41
N VAL A 60 27.78 -25.31 12.64
CA VAL A 60 29.05 -24.62 12.92
C VAL A 60 30.25 -25.50 12.54
N GLU A 61 30.24 -26.78 12.93
CA GLU A 61 31.30 -27.73 12.57
C GLU A 61 31.41 -27.90 11.05
N LYS A 62 30.27 -28.08 10.36
CA LYS A 62 30.24 -28.20 8.89
C LYS A 62 30.77 -26.95 8.19
N GLN A 63 30.45 -25.77 8.70
CA GLN A 63 30.95 -24.51 8.15
C GLN A 63 32.47 -24.39 8.31
N LYS A 64 33.04 -24.81 9.45
CA LYS A 64 34.50 -24.79 9.68
C LYS A 64 35.25 -25.68 8.68
N SER A 65 34.70 -26.84 8.33
CA SER A 65 35.32 -27.77 7.37
C SER A 65 35.25 -27.32 5.90
N ASN A 66 34.41 -26.34 5.55
CA ASN A 66 34.12 -25.98 4.15
C ASN A 66 34.90 -24.73 3.64
N ASN A 67 36.23 -24.68 3.83
CA ASN A 67 37.14 -23.62 3.35
C ASN A 67 36.98 -22.21 3.95
N GLY A 68 37.13 -22.09 5.28
CA GLY A 68 37.96 -21.07 5.95
C GLY A 68 37.62 -19.56 5.86
N VAL A 69 36.81 -19.10 4.92
CA VAL A 69 36.40 -17.70 4.82
C VAL A 69 34.89 -17.65 5.01
N PHE A 70 34.46 -17.09 6.13
CA PHE A 70 33.11 -16.57 6.28
C PHE A 70 32.93 -15.52 5.19
N GLN A 71 32.37 -15.90 4.03
CA GLN A 71 32.20 -14.99 2.91
C GLN A 71 31.38 -13.77 3.40
N THR A 72 32.07 -12.65 3.50
CA THR A 72 31.55 -11.34 3.85
C THR A 72 30.81 -10.67 2.69
N ASP A 73 30.63 -11.33 1.55
CA ASP A 73 30.07 -10.76 0.32
C ASP A 73 28.56 -10.92 0.15
N VAL A 74 27.83 -11.00 1.26
CA VAL A 74 26.41 -10.65 1.25
C VAL A 74 26.21 -9.65 2.37
N LYS A 75 25.50 -8.55 2.08
CA LYS A 75 24.89 -7.66 3.08
C LYS A 75 24.01 -8.46 4.04
N VAL A 76 24.58 -9.25 4.94
CA VAL A 76 23.83 -10.02 5.92
C VAL A 76 23.55 -9.06 7.07
N ILE A 77 22.27 -8.73 7.20
CA ILE A 77 21.75 -7.73 8.13
C ILE A 77 21.79 -8.25 9.60
N CYS A 78 21.93 -9.56 9.83
CA CYS A 78 21.93 -10.19 11.16
C CYS A 78 22.94 -11.34 11.31
N THR A 79 23.53 -11.47 12.50
CA THR A 79 24.49 -12.52 12.86
C THR A 79 23.81 -13.75 13.48
N VAL A 80 24.55 -14.86 13.64
CA VAL A 80 24.05 -16.06 14.37
C VAL A 80 23.73 -15.72 15.83
N PHE A 81 24.55 -14.85 16.44
CA PHE A 81 24.34 -14.33 17.80
C PHE A 81 22.99 -13.60 17.91
N ASP A 82 22.64 -12.78 16.92
CA ASP A 82 21.40 -12.00 16.91
C ASP A 82 20.18 -12.90 16.93
N ASN A 83 20.15 -13.95 16.10
CA ASN A 83 19.05 -14.91 16.10
C ASN A 83 19.00 -15.75 17.39
N ALA A 84 20.13 -16.06 18.02
CA ALA A 84 20.16 -16.74 19.33
C ALA A 84 19.60 -15.85 20.45
N ALA A 85 19.94 -14.56 20.44
CA ALA A 85 19.39 -13.55 21.34
C ALA A 85 17.89 -13.33 21.09
N LEU A 86 17.46 -13.28 19.83
CA LEU A 86 16.04 -13.13 19.44
C LEU A 86 15.13 -14.23 19.99
N VAL A 87 15.64 -15.47 20.07
CA VAL A 87 14.87 -16.60 20.62
C VAL A 87 15.11 -16.84 22.11
N GLY A 88 15.97 -16.04 22.75
CA GLY A 88 16.15 -16.08 24.20
C GLY A 88 17.06 -17.19 24.70
N ARG A 89 17.98 -17.72 23.87
CA ARG A 89 18.77 -18.93 24.17
C ARG A 89 20.21 -18.60 24.54
N ILE A 90 20.46 -18.44 25.84
CA ILE A 90 21.79 -18.14 26.41
C ILE A 90 22.80 -19.26 26.13
N ASP A 91 22.38 -20.52 26.19
CA ASP A 91 23.23 -21.69 25.89
C ASP A 91 23.78 -21.66 24.45
N MET A 92 23.00 -21.17 23.49
CA MET A 92 23.48 -20.94 22.12
C MET A 92 24.47 -19.77 22.06
N ILE A 93 24.24 -18.70 22.81
CA ILE A 93 25.15 -17.55 22.88
C ILE A 93 26.49 -17.97 23.48
N GLU A 94 26.50 -18.66 24.61
CA GLU A 94 27.71 -19.17 25.28
C GLU A 94 28.53 -20.06 24.35
N PHE A 95 27.86 -20.99 23.64
CA PHE A 95 28.50 -21.83 22.64
C PHE A 95 29.12 -21.01 21.48
N LEU A 96 28.40 -20.00 20.98
CA LEU A 96 28.93 -19.16 19.90
C LEU A 96 30.11 -18.28 20.36
N VAL A 97 30.10 -17.83 21.62
CA VAL A 97 31.24 -17.10 22.23
C VAL A 97 32.48 -17.99 22.27
N SER A 98 32.35 -19.27 22.64
CA SER A 98 33.50 -20.19 22.67
C SER A 98 34.03 -20.52 21.29
N GLU A 99 33.14 -20.70 20.30
CA GLU A 99 33.53 -21.19 18.98
C GLU A 99 33.89 -20.09 17.98
N THR A 100 33.32 -18.89 18.15
CA THR A 100 33.38 -17.79 17.17
C THR A 100 33.48 -16.39 17.81
N PRO A 101 34.40 -16.16 18.76
CA PRO A 101 34.50 -14.91 19.51
C PRO A 101 34.75 -13.67 18.63
N GLN A 102 35.37 -13.84 17.45
CA GLN A 102 35.67 -12.75 16.52
C GLN A 102 34.42 -12.05 15.92
N TYR A 103 33.23 -12.64 16.04
CA TYR A 103 31.97 -12.03 15.59
C TYR A 103 31.16 -11.40 16.73
N LEU A 104 31.58 -11.57 17.98
CA LEU A 104 30.87 -11.07 19.16
C LEU A 104 30.68 -9.55 19.10
N ASP A 105 31.74 -8.81 18.77
CA ASP A 105 31.72 -7.34 18.73
C ASP A 105 30.90 -6.73 17.58
N LYS A 106 30.50 -7.55 16.61
CA LYS A 106 29.64 -7.17 15.47
C LYS A 106 28.18 -7.56 15.68
N SER A 107 27.87 -8.24 16.78
CA SER A 107 26.52 -8.66 17.11
C SER A 107 25.67 -7.48 17.60
N LYS A 108 24.37 -7.61 17.41
CA LYS A 108 23.31 -6.72 17.88
C LYS A 108 22.42 -7.46 18.88
N MET A 109 23.02 -8.27 19.75
CA MET A 109 22.27 -9.14 20.66
C MET A 109 21.31 -8.37 21.58
N TYR A 110 21.66 -7.15 22.01
CA TYR A 110 20.75 -6.31 22.79
C TYR A 110 19.49 -5.92 21.98
N GLU A 111 19.64 -5.42 20.75
CA GLU A 111 18.51 -5.12 19.85
C GLU A 111 17.58 -6.33 19.69
N TYR A 112 18.16 -7.50 19.40
CA TYR A 112 17.36 -8.69 19.11
C TYR A 112 16.76 -9.34 20.36
N SER A 113 17.44 -9.28 21.51
CA SER A 113 16.84 -9.73 22.78
C SER A 113 15.69 -8.80 23.23
N ILE A 114 15.75 -7.50 22.94
CA ILE A 114 14.64 -6.56 23.15
C ILE A 114 13.48 -6.90 22.20
N ARG A 115 13.72 -7.05 20.90
CA ARG A 115 12.66 -7.49 19.95
C ARG A 115 12.02 -8.82 20.33
N GLY A 116 12.80 -9.74 20.93
CA GLY A 116 12.30 -11.01 21.46
C GLY A 116 11.62 -10.91 22.84
N GLY A 117 11.73 -9.78 23.54
CA GLY A 117 11.19 -9.59 24.89
C GLY A 117 11.90 -10.43 25.96
N HIS A 118 13.20 -10.67 25.80
CA HIS A 118 13.97 -11.61 26.61
C HIS A 118 14.85 -10.91 27.66
N LEU A 119 14.23 -10.45 28.75
CA LEU A 119 14.91 -9.77 29.87
C LEU A 119 16.08 -10.59 30.43
N HIS A 120 15.92 -11.91 30.58
CA HIS A 120 16.98 -12.80 31.10
C HIS A 120 18.22 -12.84 30.20
N VAL A 121 18.08 -12.66 28.88
CA VAL A 121 19.23 -12.51 27.98
C VAL A 121 19.90 -11.16 28.20
N ILE A 122 19.13 -10.08 28.36
CA ILE A 122 19.68 -8.74 28.64
C ILE A 122 20.43 -8.73 29.98
N GLU A 123 19.90 -9.39 31.02
CA GLU A 123 20.58 -9.62 32.31
C GLU A 123 21.92 -10.31 32.13
N TYR A 124 21.94 -11.43 31.38
CA TYR A 124 23.16 -12.16 31.06
C TYR A 124 24.16 -11.28 30.30
N LEU A 125 23.72 -10.57 29.26
CA LEU A 125 24.58 -9.71 28.45
C LEU A 125 25.16 -8.56 29.27
N LEU A 126 24.41 -7.92 30.18
CA LEU A 126 24.94 -6.83 31.02
C LEU A 126 25.93 -7.33 32.09
N ARG A 127 25.84 -8.61 32.46
CA ARG A 127 26.76 -9.26 33.40
C ARG A 127 28.08 -9.65 32.71
N GLU A 128 28.01 -10.34 31.58
CA GLU A 128 29.18 -10.95 30.92
C GLU A 128 29.76 -10.10 29.77
N HIS A 129 28.94 -9.26 29.13
CA HIS A 129 29.27 -8.57 27.87
C HIS A 129 28.77 -7.11 27.85
N ARG A 130 28.93 -6.40 28.98
CA ARG A 130 28.44 -5.02 29.16
C ARG A 130 28.91 -4.05 28.07
N HIS A 131 30.16 -4.20 27.60
CA HIS A 131 30.76 -3.31 26.59
C HIS A 131 30.01 -3.32 25.25
N LEU A 132 29.16 -4.32 24.99
CA LEU A 132 28.30 -4.37 23.81
C LEU A 132 27.11 -3.41 23.90
N ALA A 133 26.69 -2.99 25.11
CA ALA A 133 25.59 -2.04 25.30
C ALA A 133 26.01 -0.59 24.98
N ASP A 134 27.28 -0.26 25.22
CA ASP A 134 27.79 1.11 25.12
C ASP A 134 27.93 1.63 23.67
N LYS A 135 27.82 0.73 22.68
CA LYS A 135 27.90 1.08 21.25
C LYS A 135 26.62 1.78 20.75
N ASP A 136 25.45 1.47 21.32
CA ASP A 136 24.13 1.86 20.79
C ASP A 136 23.11 2.23 21.90
N GLY A 137 23.57 2.70 23.07
CA GLY A 137 22.75 2.79 24.29
C GLY A 137 21.43 3.59 24.20
N ILE A 138 21.33 4.60 23.33
CA ILE A 138 20.07 5.34 23.07
C ILE A 138 19.06 4.46 22.35
N GLU A 139 19.52 3.68 21.37
CA GLU A 139 18.66 2.84 20.54
C GLU A 139 17.99 1.73 21.37
N LEU A 140 18.64 1.25 22.43
CA LEU A 140 18.09 0.16 23.26
C LEU A 140 16.84 0.58 24.03
N LEU A 141 16.85 1.74 24.70
CA LEU A 141 15.69 2.22 25.45
C LEU A 141 14.53 2.58 24.52
N ASP A 142 14.83 3.24 23.39
CA ASP A 142 13.81 3.62 22.41
C ASP A 142 13.17 2.39 21.76
N MET A 143 13.96 1.34 21.47
CA MET A 143 13.41 0.07 20.98
C MET A 143 12.57 -0.64 22.05
N ALA A 144 13.03 -0.70 23.30
CA ALA A 144 12.24 -1.30 24.36
C ALA A 144 10.92 -0.54 24.60
N ALA A 145 10.93 0.79 24.41
CA ALA A 145 9.73 1.62 24.46
C ALA A 145 8.78 1.35 23.29
N LEU A 146 9.30 1.27 22.07
CA LEU A 146 8.53 0.94 20.87
C LEU A 146 7.84 -0.44 21.00
N GLU A 147 8.54 -1.43 21.55
CA GLU A 147 8.03 -2.78 21.81
C GLU A 147 7.15 -2.87 23.08
N ASN A 148 6.93 -1.74 23.78
CA ASN A 148 6.14 -1.63 25.02
C ASN A 148 6.61 -2.59 26.15
N GLN A 149 7.90 -2.55 26.47
CA GLN A 149 8.53 -3.45 27.45
C GLN A 149 9.01 -2.72 28.72
N PRO A 150 8.09 -2.35 29.64
CA PRO A 150 8.41 -1.49 30.79
C PRO A 150 9.44 -2.09 31.75
N GLU A 151 9.44 -3.41 31.94
CA GLU A 151 10.38 -4.06 32.86
C GLU A 151 11.81 -4.07 32.30
N ILE A 152 11.97 -4.21 30.98
CA ILE A 152 13.28 -4.09 30.32
C ILE A 152 13.78 -2.64 30.41
N ILE A 153 12.91 -1.65 30.18
CA ILE A 153 13.26 -0.23 30.31
C ILE A 153 13.73 0.09 31.73
N LYS A 154 12.96 -0.30 32.75
CA LYS A 154 13.34 -0.11 34.17
C LYS A 154 14.67 -0.80 34.47
N PHE A 155 14.86 -2.03 34.00
CA PHE A 155 16.08 -2.80 34.22
C PHE A 155 17.32 -2.11 33.60
N LEU A 156 17.22 -1.65 32.35
CA LEU A 156 18.30 -0.94 31.65
C LEU A 156 18.67 0.37 32.40
N ILE A 157 17.67 1.17 32.80
CA ILE A 157 17.88 2.43 33.54
C ILE A 157 18.55 2.18 34.90
N ASN A 158 18.08 1.17 35.65
CA ASN A 158 18.68 0.79 36.94
C ASN A 158 20.11 0.26 36.80
N ASN A 159 20.50 -0.22 35.61
CA ASN A 159 21.86 -0.65 35.28
C ASN A 159 22.73 0.44 34.64
N ASN A 160 22.35 1.71 34.80
CA ASN A 160 23.04 2.89 34.29
C ASN A 160 23.07 3.05 32.76
N ILE A 161 22.20 2.35 32.03
CA ILE A 161 21.91 2.66 30.62
C ILE A 161 20.81 3.72 30.61
N LYS A 162 21.20 5.00 30.71
CA LYS A 162 20.29 6.13 30.94
C LYS A 162 20.22 7.14 29.80
N THR A 163 20.89 6.89 28.68
CA THR A 163 20.86 7.81 27.55
C THR A 163 19.50 7.70 26.86
N CYS A 164 18.62 8.67 27.11
CA CYS A 164 17.22 8.62 26.67
C CYS A 164 16.98 9.64 25.56
N SER A 165 16.19 9.27 24.55
CA SER A 165 15.61 10.24 23.63
C SER A 165 14.19 10.64 24.09
N VAL A 166 13.59 11.61 23.39
CA VAL A 166 12.18 11.98 23.60
C VAL A 166 11.21 10.87 23.19
N LEU A 167 11.65 9.91 22.37
CA LEU A 167 10.80 8.80 21.90
C LEU A 167 10.39 7.90 23.05
N LEU A 168 11.27 7.69 24.04
CA LEU A 168 10.97 6.92 25.23
C LEU A 168 9.72 7.44 25.96
N MET A 169 9.63 8.76 26.21
CA MET A 169 8.45 9.37 26.83
C MET A 169 7.23 9.34 25.91
N ASN A 170 7.42 9.57 24.60
CA ASN A 170 6.34 9.57 23.62
C ASN A 170 5.65 8.21 23.52
N PHE A 171 6.41 7.12 23.34
CA PHE A 171 5.84 5.77 23.26
C PHE A 171 5.21 5.35 24.58
N THR A 172 5.83 5.71 25.71
CA THR A 172 5.26 5.41 27.03
C THR A 172 3.88 6.08 27.21
N ALA A 173 3.74 7.34 26.77
CA ALA A 173 2.46 8.04 26.77
C ALA A 173 1.47 7.46 25.75
N GLU A 174 1.95 7.08 24.56
CA GLU A 174 1.15 6.43 23.50
C GLU A 174 0.55 5.10 23.95
N PHE A 175 1.26 4.32 24.77
CA PHE A 175 0.77 3.05 25.33
C PHE A 175 0.03 3.22 26.66
N GLY A 176 -0.07 4.44 27.19
CA GLY A 176 -0.83 4.74 28.40
C GLY A 176 -0.18 4.24 29.70
N ASN A 177 1.14 4.01 29.69
CA ASN A 177 1.85 3.48 30.85
C ASN A 177 2.26 4.60 31.81
N LEU A 178 1.31 5.06 32.64
CA LEU A 178 1.53 6.15 33.58
C LEU A 178 2.65 5.85 34.59
N ASP A 179 2.72 4.61 35.10
CA ASP A 179 3.74 4.20 36.06
C ASP A 179 5.15 4.33 35.46
N LEU A 180 5.31 3.94 34.19
CA LEU A 180 6.56 4.10 33.49
C LEU A 180 6.87 5.58 33.20
N LEU A 181 5.89 6.41 32.82
CA LEU A 181 6.11 7.85 32.65
C LEU A 181 6.64 8.50 33.94
N GLN A 182 6.04 8.17 35.08
CA GLN A 182 6.47 8.65 36.39
C GLN A 182 7.88 8.18 36.73
N PHE A 183 8.18 6.90 36.48
CA PHE A 183 9.51 6.34 36.70
C PHE A 183 10.56 7.05 35.83
N LEU A 184 10.27 7.25 34.54
CA LEU A 184 11.17 7.91 33.60
C LEU A 184 11.46 9.36 34.00
N HIS A 185 10.43 10.10 34.40
CA HIS A 185 10.57 11.49 34.87
C HIS A 185 11.48 11.62 36.08
N GLN A 186 11.43 10.66 37.01
CA GLN A 186 12.23 10.68 38.23
C GLN A 186 13.68 10.21 38.01
N ASN A 187 13.90 9.31 37.04
CA ASN A 187 15.17 8.58 36.91
C ASN A 187 15.98 8.95 35.65
N THR A 188 15.44 9.80 34.79
CA THR A 188 16.06 10.19 33.52
C THR A 188 15.89 11.68 33.25
N THR A 189 16.64 12.21 32.28
CA THR A 189 16.47 13.56 31.73
C THR A 189 15.69 13.54 30.41
N ALA A 190 14.91 12.49 30.14
CA ALA A 190 14.16 12.38 28.89
C ALA A 190 13.16 13.54 28.76
N GLY A 191 13.24 14.25 27.65
CA GLY A 191 12.26 15.28 27.31
C GLY A 191 10.95 14.69 26.80
N ILE A 192 9.95 15.53 26.63
CA ILE A 192 8.70 15.19 25.95
C ILE A 192 8.58 15.95 24.64
N SER A 193 7.73 15.48 23.72
CA SER A 193 7.28 16.26 22.56
C SER A 193 5.75 16.32 22.48
N SER A 194 5.20 17.14 21.58
CA SER A 194 3.75 17.22 21.36
C SER A 194 3.13 15.85 21.08
N HIS A 195 3.92 14.95 20.48
CA HIS A 195 3.51 13.59 20.14
C HIS A 195 3.06 12.78 21.37
N ALA A 196 3.69 12.96 22.54
CA ALA A 196 3.26 12.29 23.76
C ALA A 196 1.81 12.64 24.12
N MET A 197 1.47 13.93 24.07
CA MET A 197 0.11 14.42 24.38
C MET A 197 -0.88 14.02 23.29
N GLU A 198 -0.52 14.21 22.02
CA GLU A 198 -1.35 13.85 20.88
C GLU A 198 -1.71 12.37 20.88
N LYS A 199 -0.74 11.48 21.10
CA LYS A 199 -0.96 10.03 21.15
C LYS A 199 -1.72 9.58 22.38
N ALA A 200 -1.39 10.11 23.55
CA ALA A 200 -2.16 9.82 24.77
C ALA A 200 -3.62 10.25 24.60
N ALA A 201 -3.88 11.40 23.98
CA ALA A 201 -5.23 11.87 23.67
C ALA A 201 -5.95 11.00 22.63
N SER A 202 -5.28 10.68 21.52
CA SER A 202 -5.83 9.82 20.46
C SER A 202 -6.17 8.41 20.95
N ASN A 203 -5.46 7.89 21.95
CA ASN A 203 -5.66 6.54 22.47
C ASN A 203 -6.48 6.50 23.77
N GLY A 204 -6.95 7.66 24.27
CA GLY A 204 -7.81 7.72 25.45
C GLY A 204 -7.06 7.56 26.78
N HIS A 205 -5.76 7.78 26.80
CA HIS A 205 -4.91 7.64 28.00
C HIS A 205 -5.02 8.87 28.91
N PHE A 206 -6.19 9.04 29.51
CA PHE A 206 -6.55 10.23 30.26
C PHE A 206 -5.63 10.49 31.47
N ASP A 207 -5.26 9.44 32.21
CA ASP A 207 -4.38 9.61 33.37
C ASP A 207 -2.96 10.04 32.98
N CYS A 208 -2.47 9.59 31.83
CA CYS A 208 -1.21 10.09 31.26
C CYS A 208 -1.32 11.58 30.91
N LEU A 209 -2.43 12.03 30.31
CA LEU A 209 -2.63 13.45 30.00
C LEU A 209 -2.71 14.33 31.26
N LYS A 210 -3.42 13.90 32.30
CA LYS A 210 -3.48 14.63 33.58
C LYS A 210 -2.10 14.79 34.19
N TRP A 211 -1.31 13.71 34.16
CA TRP A 211 0.05 13.73 34.67
C TRP A 211 0.98 14.60 33.81
N LEU A 212 0.90 14.49 32.49
CA LEU A 212 1.66 15.34 31.56
C LEU A 212 1.32 16.81 31.76
N ASN A 213 0.04 17.16 31.93
CA ASN A 213 -0.38 18.53 32.20
C ASN A 213 0.15 19.04 33.55
N SER A 214 0.15 18.21 34.59
CA SER A 214 0.62 18.61 35.91
C SER A 214 2.13 18.87 35.96
N ASN A 215 2.92 18.14 35.16
CA ASN A 215 4.38 18.24 35.16
C ASN A 215 4.96 19.08 34.01
N TYR A 216 4.19 19.25 32.92
CA TYR A 216 4.62 19.91 31.70
C TYR A 216 3.55 20.88 31.16
N ALA A 217 2.84 21.59 32.06
CA ALA A 217 1.81 22.56 31.69
C ALA A 217 2.30 23.64 30.71
N ASN A 218 3.50 24.17 30.98
CA ASN A 218 4.13 25.29 30.25
C ASN A 218 4.91 24.85 29.01
N PHE A 219 4.86 23.57 28.63
CA PHE A 219 5.54 23.08 27.44
C PHE A 219 4.78 23.52 26.18
N GLU A 220 5.47 24.15 25.23
CA GLU A 220 4.84 24.71 24.01
C GLU A 220 4.25 23.66 23.07
N GLY A 221 4.49 22.36 23.30
CA GLY A 221 3.94 21.29 22.47
C GLY A 221 2.51 20.88 22.78
N TRP A 222 1.80 21.57 23.69
CA TRP A 222 0.34 21.47 23.72
C TRP A 222 -0.25 22.27 22.57
N THR A 223 -1.04 21.62 21.73
CA THR A 223 -1.62 22.23 20.52
C THR A 223 -3.09 21.83 20.39
N THR A 224 -3.83 22.50 19.51
CA THR A 224 -5.22 22.14 19.15
C THR A 224 -5.35 20.67 18.74
N ARG A 225 -4.29 20.11 18.14
CA ARG A 225 -4.24 18.71 17.67
C ARG A 225 -4.55 17.70 18.78
N VAL A 226 -4.21 18.01 20.03
CA VAL A 226 -4.46 17.13 21.18
C VAL A 226 -5.97 16.98 21.41
N MET A 227 -6.73 18.08 21.40
CA MET A 227 -8.18 18.04 21.56
C MET A 227 -8.86 17.46 20.31
N ASP A 228 -8.39 17.84 19.12
CA ASP A 228 -8.92 17.34 17.85
C ASP A 228 -8.82 15.80 17.77
N LEU A 229 -7.67 15.24 18.14
CA LEU A 229 -7.45 13.78 18.15
C LEU A 229 -8.32 13.07 19.18
N ALA A 230 -8.44 13.62 20.40
CA ALA A 230 -9.35 13.06 21.41
C ALA A 230 -10.80 13.06 20.91
N ALA A 231 -11.25 14.17 20.32
CA ALA A 231 -12.58 14.31 19.76
C ALA A 231 -12.81 13.32 18.61
N ALA A 232 -11.89 13.29 17.63
CA ALA A 232 -11.96 12.40 16.47
C ALA A 232 -12.05 10.92 16.86
N ARG A 233 -11.38 10.53 17.94
CA ARG A 233 -11.37 9.16 18.48
C ARG A 233 -12.49 8.87 19.48
N GLY A 234 -13.31 9.87 19.81
CA GLY A 234 -14.50 9.69 20.64
C GLY A 234 -14.24 9.78 22.15
N HIS A 235 -13.07 10.25 22.59
CA HIS A 235 -12.69 10.41 24.00
C HIS A 235 -13.23 11.73 24.57
N PHE A 236 -14.55 11.80 24.73
CA PHE A 236 -15.25 13.04 25.09
C PHE A 236 -14.88 13.56 26.49
N ASP A 237 -14.60 12.68 27.45
CA ASP A 237 -14.08 13.02 28.77
C ASP A 237 -12.76 13.79 28.71
N ILE A 238 -11.85 13.38 27.82
CA ILE A 238 -10.61 14.09 27.56
C ILE A 238 -10.88 15.45 26.91
N VAL A 239 -11.80 15.54 25.95
CA VAL A 239 -12.17 16.82 25.32
C VAL A 239 -12.68 17.83 26.34
N LEU A 240 -13.62 17.41 27.20
CA LEU A 240 -14.18 18.27 28.26
C LEU A 240 -13.10 18.72 29.24
N TRP A 241 -12.22 17.81 29.64
CA TRP A 241 -11.13 18.14 30.55
C TRP A 241 -10.10 19.08 29.92
N LEU A 242 -9.71 18.86 28.67
CA LEU A 242 -8.81 19.75 27.95
C LEU A 242 -9.41 21.16 27.87
N ASN A 243 -10.69 21.29 27.52
CA ASN A 243 -11.35 22.59 27.44
C ASN A 243 -11.38 23.35 28.78
N GLN A 244 -11.45 22.64 29.91
CA GLN A 244 -11.47 23.25 31.24
C GLN A 244 -10.08 23.64 31.76
N ASN A 245 -9.04 22.92 31.33
CA ASN A 245 -7.70 23.02 31.93
C ASN A 245 -6.68 23.65 30.99
N ARG A 246 -7.04 23.84 29.71
CA ARG A 246 -6.15 24.28 28.64
C ARG A 246 -6.81 25.35 27.78
N THR A 247 -6.01 26.19 27.15
CA THR A 247 -6.46 27.39 26.41
C THR A 247 -6.31 27.26 24.90
N GLU A 248 -5.59 26.23 24.43
CA GLU A 248 -5.29 25.99 23.02
C GLU A 248 -6.56 25.70 22.21
N GLY A 249 -7.57 25.10 22.84
CA GLY A 249 -8.86 24.79 22.21
C GLY A 249 -8.77 23.67 21.17
N PHE A 250 -9.62 23.75 20.14
CA PHE A 250 -9.69 22.84 19.00
C PHE A 250 -9.54 23.62 17.69
N SER A 251 -9.18 22.93 16.60
CA SER A 251 -9.03 23.56 15.29
C SER A 251 -10.35 23.62 14.52
N ASP A 252 -10.39 24.41 13.43
CA ASP A 252 -11.52 24.46 12.50
C ASP A 252 -11.84 23.11 11.84
N MET A 253 -10.90 22.15 11.87
CA MET A 253 -11.08 20.81 11.32
C MET A 253 -11.71 19.82 12.31
N ALA A 254 -11.79 20.15 13.60
CA ALA A 254 -12.19 19.23 14.66
C ALA A 254 -13.53 18.53 14.37
N ILE A 255 -14.55 19.29 13.95
CA ILE A 255 -15.88 18.75 13.63
C ILE A 255 -15.79 17.77 12.46
N THR A 256 -15.07 18.12 11.41
CA THR A 256 -14.85 17.25 10.25
C THR A 256 -14.10 15.98 10.65
N GLU A 257 -13.06 16.08 11.49
CA GLU A 257 -12.34 14.90 11.99
C GLU A 257 -13.23 14.00 12.86
N VAL A 258 -14.15 14.55 13.65
CA VAL A 258 -15.15 13.76 14.39
C VAL A 258 -16.12 13.06 13.45
N ILE A 259 -16.60 13.72 12.39
CA ILE A 259 -17.49 13.12 11.38
C ILE A 259 -16.82 11.92 10.69
N PHE A 260 -15.54 12.03 10.34
CA PHE A 260 -14.76 10.95 9.73
C PHE A 260 -14.34 9.84 10.71
N GLY A 261 -14.06 10.21 11.95
CA GLY A 261 -13.55 9.31 12.98
C GLY A 261 -14.68 8.55 13.69
N CYS A 262 -15.04 9.01 14.88
CA CYS A 262 -16.02 8.32 15.74
C CYS A 262 -17.48 8.61 15.40
N GLY A 263 -17.78 9.66 14.64
CA GLY A 263 -19.14 10.03 14.22
C GLY A 263 -20.10 10.40 15.37
N ARG A 264 -19.57 10.66 16.58
CA ARG A 264 -20.37 10.87 17.78
C ARG A 264 -21.06 12.24 17.80
N LEU A 265 -22.40 12.24 17.76
CA LEU A 265 -23.21 13.46 17.75
C LEU A 265 -23.05 14.34 18.99
N ASP A 266 -22.81 13.76 20.16
CA ASP A 266 -22.63 14.53 21.40
C ASP A 266 -21.33 15.35 21.40
N ILE A 267 -20.25 14.82 20.83
CA ILE A 267 -19.01 15.56 20.61
C ILE A 267 -19.21 16.63 19.53
N ILE A 268 -19.89 16.30 18.43
CA ILE A 268 -20.20 17.26 17.36
C ILE A 268 -21.04 18.44 17.90
N ASP A 269 -22.10 18.15 18.67
CA ASP A 269 -22.95 19.16 19.29
C ASP A 269 -22.17 20.03 20.28
N TRP A 270 -21.32 19.42 21.10
CA TRP A 270 -20.45 20.17 22.01
C TRP A 270 -19.48 21.08 21.26
N LEU A 271 -18.83 20.61 20.18
CA LEU A 271 -17.93 21.43 19.36
C LEU A 271 -18.68 22.60 18.73
N PHE A 272 -19.88 22.38 18.19
CA PHE A 272 -20.70 23.47 17.65
C PHE A 272 -21.07 24.52 18.70
N GLN A 273 -21.35 24.11 19.94
CA GLN A 273 -21.67 25.04 21.03
C GLN A 273 -20.46 25.84 21.52
N ASN A 274 -19.25 25.31 21.36
CA ASN A 274 -18.01 25.91 21.85
C ASN A 274 -17.16 26.55 20.74
N GLN A 275 -17.64 26.60 19.50
CA GLN A 275 -16.93 27.21 18.38
C GLN A 275 -17.04 28.74 18.41
N THR A 276 -15.91 29.43 18.22
CA THR A 276 -15.85 30.89 18.08
C THR A 276 -15.95 31.30 16.61
N GLY A 277 -17.15 31.28 16.04
CA GLY A 277 -17.35 31.67 14.63
C GLY A 277 -18.67 31.17 14.04
N SER A 278 -18.93 31.51 12.77
CA SER A 278 -20.13 31.04 12.07
C SER A 278 -19.93 29.64 11.51
N ILE A 279 -20.91 28.77 11.75
CA ILE A 279 -21.03 27.41 11.21
C ILE A 279 -21.43 27.49 9.73
N ASN A 280 -20.53 27.98 8.88
CA ASN A 280 -20.83 28.24 7.46
C ASN A 280 -19.98 27.37 6.51
N SER A 281 -19.61 26.17 6.94
CA SER A 281 -18.87 25.24 6.07
C SER A 281 -19.79 24.22 5.40
N TYR A 282 -19.74 24.17 4.07
CA TYR A 282 -20.37 23.11 3.28
C TYR A 282 -19.75 21.72 3.54
N SER A 283 -18.52 21.69 4.05
CA SER A 283 -17.74 20.48 4.32
C SER A 283 -18.46 19.51 5.25
N PHE A 284 -19.23 19.98 6.25
CA PHE A 284 -19.84 19.05 7.21
C PHE A 284 -20.89 18.13 6.55
N MET A 285 -21.76 18.69 5.71
CA MET A 285 -22.76 17.92 4.97
C MET A 285 -22.10 17.00 3.94
N GLU A 286 -21.11 17.52 3.22
CA GLU A 286 -20.34 16.77 2.22
C GLU A 286 -19.62 15.56 2.82
N GLU A 287 -19.04 15.72 4.00
CA GLU A 287 -18.26 14.69 4.67
C GLU A 287 -19.16 13.66 5.33
N ALA A 288 -20.27 14.08 5.93
CA ALA A 288 -21.29 13.18 6.45
C ALA A 288 -21.91 12.32 5.34
N ALA A 289 -22.12 12.90 4.15
CA ALA A 289 -22.57 12.17 2.97
C ALA A 289 -21.52 11.19 2.45
N HIS A 290 -20.24 11.54 2.47
CA HIS A 290 -19.15 10.65 2.06
C HIS A 290 -18.98 9.45 3.00
N VAL A 291 -18.99 9.69 4.31
CA VAL A 291 -18.97 8.64 5.35
C VAL A 291 -20.25 7.79 5.28
N GLY A 292 -21.34 8.39 4.80
CA GLY A 292 -22.62 7.75 4.61
C GLY A 292 -23.43 7.62 5.90
N SER A 293 -23.36 8.63 6.77
CA SER A 293 -24.10 8.69 8.04
C SER A 293 -25.37 9.53 7.91
N LEU A 294 -26.53 8.85 7.83
CA LEU A 294 -27.83 9.52 7.84
C LEU A 294 -28.13 10.25 9.15
N GLU A 295 -27.63 9.71 10.27
CA GLU A 295 -27.80 10.31 11.59
C GLU A 295 -27.12 11.69 11.66
N ILE A 296 -25.85 11.77 11.21
CA ILE A 296 -25.12 13.04 11.15
C ILE A 296 -25.75 13.99 10.13
N LEU A 297 -26.13 13.51 8.95
CA LEU A 297 -26.80 14.35 7.93
C LEU A 297 -28.10 14.96 8.44
N THR A 298 -28.91 14.17 9.16
CA THR A 298 -30.17 14.63 9.74
C THR A 298 -29.89 15.69 10.81
N TYR A 299 -28.95 15.42 11.70
CA TYR A 299 -28.53 16.37 12.72
C TYR A 299 -28.01 17.69 12.11
N LEU A 300 -27.14 17.63 11.09
CA LEU A 300 -26.59 18.81 10.43
C LEU A 300 -27.67 19.63 9.70
N ARG A 301 -28.65 18.96 9.09
CA ARG A 301 -29.83 19.62 8.51
C ARG A 301 -30.65 20.34 9.56
N ASP A 302 -30.88 19.73 10.71
CA ASP A 302 -31.64 20.35 11.81
C ASP A 302 -30.92 21.58 12.37
N LYS A 303 -29.58 21.58 12.34
CA LYS A 303 -28.72 22.75 12.63
C LYS A 303 -28.63 23.75 11.48
N GLN A 304 -29.36 23.53 10.39
CA GLN A 304 -29.38 24.39 9.19
C GLN A 304 -27.98 24.62 8.59
N CYS A 305 -27.11 23.61 8.68
CA CYS A 305 -25.79 23.68 8.06
C CYS A 305 -25.94 23.81 6.55
N PRO A 306 -25.18 24.72 5.90
CA PRO A 306 -25.29 24.92 4.47
C PRO A 306 -24.76 23.69 3.71
N SER A 307 -25.34 23.41 2.54
CA SER A 307 -24.90 22.33 1.66
C SER A 307 -24.68 22.85 0.24
N SER A 308 -23.59 22.41 -0.40
CA SER A 308 -23.38 22.62 -1.83
C SER A 308 -23.91 21.42 -2.61
N TYR A 309 -24.04 21.53 -3.94
CA TYR A 309 -24.39 20.38 -4.77
C TYR A 309 -23.36 19.24 -4.67
N ASN A 310 -22.12 19.52 -4.25
CA ASN A 310 -21.08 18.52 -4.11
C ASN A 310 -21.42 17.43 -3.07
N VAL A 311 -22.35 17.70 -2.13
CA VAL A 311 -22.88 16.70 -1.20
C VAL A 311 -23.47 15.49 -1.93
N MET A 312 -24.08 15.70 -3.10
CA MET A 312 -24.61 14.63 -3.93
C MET A 312 -23.49 13.77 -4.53
N ASN A 313 -22.42 14.40 -5.02
CA ASN A 313 -21.27 13.66 -5.53
C ASN A 313 -20.63 12.81 -4.42
N LYS A 314 -20.46 13.38 -3.22
CA LYS A 314 -19.95 12.67 -2.05
C LYS A 314 -20.84 11.49 -1.66
N ALA A 315 -22.16 11.68 -1.64
CA ALA A 315 -23.14 10.62 -1.41
C ALA A 315 -23.03 9.49 -2.42
N ILE A 316 -22.85 9.81 -3.70
CA ILE A 316 -22.66 8.80 -4.76
C ILE A 316 -21.39 8.00 -4.52
N TRP A 317 -20.27 8.66 -4.19
CA TRP A 317 -19.01 7.97 -3.91
C TRP A 317 -19.05 7.10 -2.64
N SER A 318 -19.97 7.37 -1.70
CA SER A 318 -20.20 6.48 -0.55
C SER A 318 -20.80 5.11 -0.93
N GLY A 319 -21.39 5.00 -2.12
CA GLY A 319 -22.11 3.80 -2.59
C GLY A 319 -23.44 3.52 -1.91
N ARG A 320 -23.86 4.36 -0.95
CA ARG A 320 -25.10 4.17 -0.19
C ARG A 320 -26.25 4.92 -0.83
N VAL A 321 -27.10 4.20 -1.58
CA VAL A 321 -28.30 4.78 -2.22
C VAL A 321 -29.23 5.49 -1.23
N SER A 322 -29.27 5.05 0.03
CA SER A 322 -30.05 5.70 1.09
C SER A 322 -29.64 7.15 1.35
N ILE A 323 -28.36 7.51 1.16
CA ILE A 323 -27.89 8.88 1.30
C ILE A 323 -28.37 9.74 0.12
N VAL A 324 -28.26 9.20 -1.09
CA VAL A 324 -28.75 9.86 -2.32
C VAL A 324 -30.26 10.10 -2.25
N GLN A 325 -31.02 9.07 -1.84
CA GLN A 325 -32.45 9.13 -1.57
C GLN A 325 -32.77 10.22 -0.55
N TRP A 326 -32.11 10.17 0.60
CA TRP A 326 -32.36 11.11 1.68
C TRP A 326 -32.09 12.56 1.26
N LEU A 327 -31.00 12.82 0.51
CA LEU A 327 -30.68 14.17 0.02
C LEU A 327 -31.75 14.71 -0.94
N TYR A 328 -32.31 13.84 -1.80
CA TYR A 328 -33.36 14.20 -2.75
C TYR A 328 -34.72 14.39 -2.06
N GLU A 329 -35.14 13.41 -1.27
CA GLU A 329 -36.44 13.40 -0.57
C GLU A 329 -36.58 14.54 0.45
N ASN A 330 -35.48 14.91 1.11
CA ASN A 330 -35.46 16.02 2.06
C ASN A 330 -35.24 17.39 1.40
N ARG A 331 -35.22 17.45 0.06
CA ARG A 331 -35.04 18.66 -0.76
C ARG A 331 -33.74 19.41 -0.46
N ILE A 332 -32.71 18.71 0.00
CA ILE A 332 -31.34 19.25 0.07
C ILE A 332 -30.84 19.49 -1.35
N ILE A 333 -31.14 18.54 -2.24
CA ILE A 333 -30.98 18.67 -3.69
C ILE A 333 -32.36 18.63 -4.33
N GLN A 334 -32.70 19.65 -5.11
CA GLN A 334 -34.03 19.79 -5.74
C GLN A 334 -34.15 19.03 -7.06
N GLU A 335 -33.06 19.02 -7.84
CA GLU A 335 -32.98 18.37 -9.13
C GLU A 335 -31.62 17.68 -9.28
N PHE A 336 -31.60 16.52 -9.92
CA PHE A 336 -30.36 15.93 -10.37
C PHE A 336 -29.82 16.76 -11.54
N LYS A 337 -28.49 16.91 -11.60
CA LYS A 337 -27.78 17.46 -12.76
C LYS A 337 -27.38 16.32 -13.69
N GLN A 338 -27.30 16.60 -15.00
CA GLN A 338 -26.83 15.65 -16.02
C GLN A 338 -25.52 14.95 -15.62
N PHE A 339 -24.55 15.72 -15.11
CA PHE A 339 -23.26 15.20 -14.66
C PHE A 339 -23.37 14.21 -13.48
N THR A 340 -24.44 14.26 -12.69
CA THR A 340 -24.67 13.36 -11.56
C THR A 340 -24.90 11.92 -12.00
N LEU A 341 -25.61 11.72 -13.11
CA LEU A 341 -25.73 10.40 -13.71
C LEU A 341 -24.37 9.91 -14.23
N GLU A 342 -23.55 10.80 -14.79
CA GLU A 342 -22.20 10.46 -15.25
C GLU A 342 -21.29 10.00 -14.10
N VAL A 343 -21.32 10.69 -12.96
CA VAL A 343 -20.56 10.31 -11.75
C VAL A 343 -21.04 8.97 -11.19
N ALA A 344 -22.37 8.78 -11.05
CA ALA A 344 -22.93 7.52 -10.57
C ALA A 344 -22.57 6.35 -11.48
N ALA A 345 -22.58 6.59 -12.80
CA ALA A 345 -22.24 5.59 -13.78
C ALA A 345 -20.74 5.23 -13.74
N PHE A 346 -19.86 6.23 -13.58
CA PHE A 346 -18.43 6.00 -13.39
C PHE A 346 -18.15 5.23 -12.09
N ALA A 347 -18.84 5.56 -10.99
CA ALA A 347 -18.66 4.90 -9.69
C ALA A 347 -19.15 3.43 -9.68
N GLY A 348 -20.00 3.03 -10.62
CA GLY A 348 -20.42 1.63 -10.78
C GLY A 348 -21.58 1.18 -9.88
N TYR A 349 -22.19 2.09 -9.11
CA TYR A 349 -23.26 1.74 -8.17
C TYR A 349 -24.63 1.68 -8.87
N THR A 350 -25.01 0.47 -9.29
CA THR A 350 -26.25 0.20 -10.05
C THR A 350 -27.52 0.73 -9.39
N ASN A 351 -27.67 0.58 -8.07
CA ASN A 351 -28.84 1.07 -7.33
C ASN A 351 -28.94 2.60 -7.36
N VAL A 352 -27.81 3.30 -7.29
CA VAL A 352 -27.75 4.76 -7.37
C VAL A 352 -28.09 5.23 -8.78
N VAL A 353 -27.55 4.56 -9.80
CA VAL A 353 -27.86 4.85 -11.21
C VAL A 353 -29.36 4.68 -11.48
N LYS A 354 -29.96 3.54 -11.09
CA LYS A 354 -31.40 3.29 -11.24
C LYS A 354 -32.22 4.37 -10.58
N TYR A 355 -31.91 4.71 -9.33
CA TYR A 355 -32.64 5.73 -8.60
C TYR A 355 -32.57 7.11 -9.28
N ILE A 356 -31.39 7.52 -9.77
CA ILE A 356 -31.24 8.80 -10.48
C ILE A 356 -32.06 8.77 -11.78
N VAL A 357 -32.00 7.70 -12.57
CA VAL A 357 -32.75 7.59 -13.85
C VAL A 357 -34.26 7.61 -13.61
N GLU A 358 -34.76 6.87 -12.63
CA GLU A 358 -36.19 6.82 -12.28
C GLU A 358 -36.74 8.17 -11.81
N ASN A 359 -35.90 9.01 -11.20
CA ASN A 359 -36.27 10.31 -10.63
C ASN A 359 -35.78 11.51 -11.45
N SER A 360 -35.33 11.29 -12.69
CA SER A 360 -34.88 12.37 -13.60
C SER A 360 -35.60 12.27 -14.94
N THR A 361 -36.06 13.41 -15.47
CA THR A 361 -36.66 13.49 -16.81
C THR A 361 -35.74 14.22 -17.77
N GLY A 362 -35.55 13.69 -18.98
CA GLY A 362 -34.83 14.37 -20.07
C GLY A 362 -33.30 14.27 -20.02
N PHE A 363 -32.74 13.40 -19.16
CA PHE A 363 -31.30 13.13 -19.18
C PHE A 363 -30.89 12.36 -20.43
N SER A 364 -29.77 12.76 -21.02
CA SER A 364 -29.08 11.91 -22.00
C SER A 364 -28.32 10.81 -21.26
N VAL A 365 -28.49 9.55 -21.64
CA VAL A 365 -27.71 8.45 -21.04
C VAL A 365 -26.32 8.30 -21.67
N ASP A 366 -26.03 8.98 -22.78
CA ASP A 366 -24.85 8.68 -23.61
C ASP A 366 -23.53 8.94 -22.88
N LYS A 367 -23.39 10.08 -22.23
CA LYS A 367 -22.18 10.40 -21.45
C LYS A 367 -22.04 9.48 -20.23
N ALA A 368 -23.15 9.10 -19.61
CA ALA A 368 -23.15 8.19 -18.47
C ALA A 368 -22.72 6.77 -18.88
N ILE A 369 -23.19 6.27 -20.02
CA ILE A 369 -22.72 5.03 -20.62
C ILE A 369 -21.22 5.12 -20.89
N CYS A 370 -20.75 6.19 -21.52
CA CYS A 370 -19.31 6.38 -21.76
C CYS A 370 -18.49 6.33 -20.45
N SER A 371 -19.00 6.92 -19.38
CA SER A 371 -18.38 6.89 -18.05
C SER A 371 -18.36 5.49 -17.44
N ALA A 372 -19.47 4.75 -17.51
CA ALA A 372 -19.55 3.36 -17.05
C ALA A 372 -18.65 2.42 -17.86
N ILE A 373 -18.54 2.64 -19.18
CA ILE A 373 -17.60 1.90 -20.02
C ILE A 373 -16.18 2.17 -19.56
N ARG A 374 -15.78 3.42 -19.29
CA ARG A 374 -14.41 3.75 -18.84
C ARG A 374 -14.05 3.12 -17.50
N SER A 375 -15.00 3.01 -16.58
CA SER A 375 -14.79 2.41 -15.26
C SER A 375 -15.04 0.89 -15.21
N ASN A 376 -15.26 0.26 -16.36
CA ASN A 376 -15.55 -1.17 -16.47
C ASN A 376 -16.80 -1.64 -15.68
N SER A 377 -17.82 -0.77 -15.57
CA SER A 377 -19.06 -1.06 -14.84
C SER A 377 -20.10 -1.70 -15.76
N PHE A 378 -19.91 -2.99 -16.10
CA PHE A 378 -20.73 -3.72 -17.08
C PHE A 378 -22.23 -3.69 -16.76
N GLU A 379 -22.61 -3.91 -15.51
CA GLU A 379 -24.02 -3.93 -15.09
C GLU A 379 -24.67 -2.55 -15.26
N VAL A 380 -23.92 -1.47 -14.99
CA VAL A 380 -24.38 -0.10 -15.22
C VAL A 380 -24.56 0.16 -16.72
N VAL A 381 -23.62 -0.29 -17.54
CA VAL A 381 -23.75 -0.22 -19.00
C VAL A 381 -25.04 -0.92 -19.43
N ASN A 382 -25.28 -2.15 -18.97
CA ASN A 382 -26.48 -2.90 -19.31
C ASN A 382 -27.77 -2.17 -18.90
N ILE A 383 -27.84 -1.61 -17.68
CA ILE A 383 -28.99 -0.82 -17.20
C ILE A 383 -29.22 0.41 -18.07
N LEU A 384 -28.18 1.20 -18.34
CA LEU A 384 -28.33 2.45 -19.10
C LEU A 384 -28.68 2.18 -20.57
N PHE A 385 -28.27 1.04 -21.12
CA PHE A 385 -28.64 0.62 -22.48
C PHE A 385 -30.14 0.35 -22.65
N GLU A 386 -30.87 0.00 -21.59
CA GLU A 386 -32.34 -0.14 -21.63
C GLU A 386 -33.05 1.20 -21.91
N HIS A 387 -32.36 2.31 -21.74
CA HIS A 387 -32.88 3.67 -21.92
C HIS A 387 -32.35 4.37 -23.19
N ILE A 388 -31.62 3.67 -24.06
CA ILE A 388 -31.13 4.20 -25.34
C ILE A 388 -32.27 4.20 -26.38
N THR A 389 -32.34 5.27 -27.19
CA THR A 389 -33.15 5.26 -28.42
C THR A 389 -32.27 4.86 -29.63
N PRO A 390 -32.84 4.24 -30.68
CA PRO A 390 -32.07 3.84 -31.86
C PRO A 390 -31.27 4.98 -32.52
N ASP A 391 -31.74 6.22 -32.40
CA ASP A 391 -31.11 7.40 -32.99
C ASP A 391 -29.79 7.79 -32.30
N THR A 392 -29.65 7.59 -30.98
CA THR A 392 -28.41 7.91 -30.24
C THR A 392 -27.35 6.81 -30.32
N LEU A 393 -27.78 5.57 -30.60
CA LEU A 393 -26.91 4.41 -30.75
C LEU A 393 -25.93 4.55 -31.94
N SER A 394 -26.35 5.24 -33.01
CA SER A 394 -25.56 5.36 -34.24
C SER A 394 -24.43 6.42 -34.19
N ILE A 395 -24.49 7.35 -33.23
CA ILE A 395 -23.56 8.49 -33.14
C ILE A 395 -22.45 8.25 -32.11
N SER A 396 -22.65 7.32 -31.17
CA SER A 396 -21.82 7.22 -29.97
C SER A 396 -20.65 6.25 -30.13
N ASN A 397 -19.43 6.70 -29.82
CA ASN A 397 -18.19 5.92 -29.96
C ASN A 397 -17.98 4.88 -28.83
N TYR A 398 -19.02 4.15 -28.41
CA TYR A 398 -18.97 3.25 -27.25
C TYR A 398 -17.93 2.14 -27.39
N GLN A 399 -17.85 1.52 -28.57
CA GLN A 399 -16.89 0.44 -28.84
C GLN A 399 -15.45 0.95 -28.83
N ASP A 400 -15.19 2.16 -29.37
CA ASP A 400 -13.87 2.79 -29.29
C ASP A 400 -13.48 3.03 -27.83
N ILE A 401 -14.39 3.55 -27.01
CA ILE A 401 -14.13 3.81 -25.59
C ILE A 401 -13.87 2.49 -24.86
N ALA A 402 -14.65 1.44 -25.12
CA ALA A 402 -14.46 0.12 -24.53
C ALA A 402 -13.10 -0.49 -24.91
N ALA A 403 -12.70 -0.36 -26.18
CA ALA A 403 -11.39 -0.77 -26.65
C ALA A 403 -10.26 0.02 -25.98
N MET A 404 -10.32 1.36 -25.99
CA MET A 404 -9.29 2.22 -25.40
C MET A 404 -9.13 2.04 -23.89
N SER A 405 -10.22 1.68 -23.21
CA SER A 405 -10.26 1.37 -21.77
C SER A 405 -9.95 -0.11 -21.47
N GLU A 406 -9.68 -0.91 -22.50
CA GLU A 406 -9.32 -2.34 -22.40
C GLU A 406 -10.39 -3.23 -21.75
N ASN A 407 -11.65 -2.80 -21.83
CA ASN A 407 -12.79 -3.51 -21.23
C ASN A 407 -13.37 -4.52 -22.23
N ILE A 408 -12.67 -5.67 -22.33
CA ILE A 408 -12.91 -6.72 -23.32
C ILE A 408 -14.34 -7.26 -23.28
N ASP A 409 -14.91 -7.46 -22.09
CA ASP A 409 -16.25 -8.06 -21.96
C ASP A 409 -17.34 -7.09 -22.40
N ILE A 410 -17.22 -5.81 -22.01
CA ILE A 410 -18.08 -4.73 -22.53
C ILE A 410 -17.94 -4.64 -24.06
N LEU A 411 -16.72 -4.67 -24.59
CA LEU A 411 -16.47 -4.59 -26.04
C LEU A 411 -17.12 -5.76 -26.80
N LYS A 412 -16.94 -7.00 -26.32
CA LYS A 412 -17.60 -8.20 -26.89
C LYS A 412 -19.11 -8.06 -26.84
N TRP A 413 -19.63 -7.61 -25.71
CA TRP A 413 -21.06 -7.42 -25.51
C TRP A 413 -21.65 -6.37 -26.47
N LEU A 414 -20.97 -5.24 -26.66
CA LEU A 414 -21.36 -4.21 -27.62
C LEU A 414 -21.36 -4.76 -29.05
N ASN A 415 -20.26 -5.39 -29.48
CA ASN A 415 -20.13 -5.94 -30.83
C ASN A 415 -21.08 -7.11 -31.13
N SER A 416 -21.59 -7.80 -30.11
CA SER A 416 -22.63 -8.82 -30.29
C SER A 416 -24.03 -8.24 -30.59
N ARG A 417 -24.24 -6.94 -30.38
CA ARG A 417 -25.55 -6.27 -30.46
C ARG A 417 -25.62 -5.15 -31.49
N THR A 418 -24.49 -4.53 -31.80
CA THR A 418 -24.42 -3.38 -32.71
C THR A 418 -23.43 -3.66 -33.83
N ILE A 419 -23.60 -2.95 -34.96
CA ILE A 419 -22.61 -2.97 -36.04
C ILE A 419 -21.27 -2.48 -35.47
N CYS A 420 -20.16 -3.07 -35.90
CA CYS A 420 -18.83 -2.62 -35.54
C CYS A 420 -18.57 -1.22 -36.13
N THR A 421 -18.35 -0.24 -35.27
CA THR A 421 -18.00 1.15 -35.57
C THR A 421 -16.61 1.52 -35.04
N ILE A 422 -15.80 0.54 -34.63
CA ILE A 422 -14.45 0.78 -34.11
C ILE A 422 -13.63 1.47 -35.18
N LYS A 423 -13.05 2.62 -34.84
CA LYS A 423 -12.22 3.39 -35.75
C LYS A 423 -10.86 2.72 -35.91
N THR A 424 -10.33 2.82 -37.12
CA THR A 424 -8.97 2.37 -37.45
C THR A 424 -7.91 3.09 -36.60
N THR A 425 -8.16 4.35 -36.21
CA THR A 425 -7.31 5.09 -35.26
C THR A 425 -7.27 4.45 -33.87
N THR A 426 -8.39 3.88 -33.42
CA THR A 426 -8.46 3.16 -32.14
C THR A 426 -7.65 1.88 -32.24
N PHE A 427 -7.83 1.10 -33.31
CA PHE A 427 -7.03 -0.09 -33.56
C PHE A 427 -5.53 0.21 -33.55
N LYS A 428 -5.11 1.28 -34.25
CA LYS A 428 -3.72 1.77 -34.26
C LYS A 428 -3.19 2.05 -32.85
N SER A 429 -3.99 2.71 -32.00
CA SER A 429 -3.61 3.01 -30.61
C SER A 429 -3.52 1.76 -29.73
N ILE A 430 -4.34 0.74 -29.95
CA ILE A 430 -4.25 -0.53 -29.22
C ILE A 430 -2.96 -1.28 -29.59
N ILE A 431 -2.61 -1.28 -30.87
CA ILE A 431 -1.35 -1.87 -31.34
C ILE A 431 -0.15 -1.11 -30.75
N SER A 432 -0.17 0.22 -30.72
CA SER A 432 0.95 1.00 -30.16
C SER A 432 1.17 0.79 -28.66
N LYS A 433 0.14 0.37 -27.92
CA LYS A 433 0.25 -0.05 -26.50
C LYS A 433 0.73 -1.51 -26.34
N GLY A 434 0.78 -2.27 -27.43
CA GLY A 434 1.17 -3.68 -27.47
C GLY A 434 0.18 -4.66 -26.85
N ASN A 435 -1.10 -4.32 -26.75
CA ASN A 435 -2.12 -5.25 -26.27
C ASN A 435 -2.52 -6.23 -27.39
N LEU A 436 -1.70 -7.27 -27.59
CA LEU A 436 -1.87 -8.27 -28.65
C LEU A 436 -3.22 -9.01 -28.60
N PRO A 437 -3.72 -9.50 -27.44
CA PRO A 437 -5.03 -10.15 -27.37
C PRO A 437 -6.18 -9.24 -27.83
N LEU A 438 -6.16 -7.97 -27.41
CA LEU A 438 -7.18 -7.01 -27.81
C LEU A 438 -7.04 -6.61 -29.27
N ALA A 439 -5.83 -6.45 -29.78
CA ALA A 439 -5.58 -6.17 -31.20
C ALA A 439 -6.15 -7.29 -32.08
N LYS A 440 -5.87 -8.56 -31.75
CA LYS A 440 -6.45 -9.73 -32.46
C LYS A 440 -7.97 -9.71 -32.44
N LEU A 441 -8.56 -9.40 -31.28
CA LEU A 441 -10.01 -9.32 -31.13
C LEU A 441 -10.62 -8.20 -32.00
N ILE A 442 -10.03 -7.00 -31.97
CA ILE A 442 -10.52 -5.86 -32.77
C ILE A 442 -10.39 -6.14 -34.26
N LEU A 443 -9.28 -6.74 -34.69
CA LEU A 443 -9.07 -7.10 -36.09
C LEU A 443 -10.16 -8.05 -36.61
N ASN A 444 -10.59 -9.01 -35.79
CA ASN A 444 -11.70 -9.90 -36.13
C ASN A 444 -13.03 -9.16 -36.33
N TYR A 445 -13.21 -7.99 -35.71
CA TYR A 445 -14.42 -7.18 -35.86
C TYR A 445 -14.39 -6.22 -37.05
N ILE A 446 -13.26 -5.54 -37.31
CA ILE A 446 -13.16 -4.55 -38.39
C ILE A 446 -12.73 -5.15 -39.74
N GLY A 447 -12.10 -6.33 -39.72
CA GLY A 447 -11.60 -7.02 -40.90
C GLY A 447 -10.26 -6.46 -41.40
N LYS A 448 -9.46 -7.34 -42.04
CA LYS A 448 -8.11 -7.01 -42.53
C LYS A 448 -8.12 -5.87 -43.57
N GLU A 449 -9.12 -5.86 -44.46
CA GLU A 449 -9.19 -4.92 -45.59
C GLU A 449 -9.28 -3.45 -45.17
N GLN A 450 -9.90 -3.17 -44.03
CA GLN A 450 -10.01 -1.80 -43.50
C GLN A 450 -8.72 -1.31 -42.83
N CYS A 451 -7.77 -2.21 -42.56
CA CYS A 451 -6.56 -1.93 -41.78
C CYS A 451 -5.28 -1.86 -42.61
N GLY A 452 -5.25 -2.43 -43.82
CA GLY A 452 -4.03 -2.57 -44.63
C GLY A 452 -3.22 -1.27 -44.73
N PHE A 453 -3.86 -0.20 -45.23
CA PHE A 453 -3.22 1.11 -45.41
C PHE A 453 -2.69 1.74 -44.09
N ILE A 454 -3.34 1.47 -42.96
CA ILE A 454 -2.92 2.05 -41.66
C ILE A 454 -1.63 1.39 -41.16
N ILE A 455 -1.38 0.15 -41.56
CA ILE A 455 -0.23 -0.63 -41.10
C ILE A 455 1.03 -0.22 -41.84
N ASP A 456 0.90 0.14 -43.11
CA ASP A 456 1.99 0.77 -43.88
C ASP A 456 2.46 2.08 -43.21
N ASP A 457 1.53 2.83 -42.61
CA ASP A 457 1.83 4.03 -41.85
C ASP A 457 2.40 3.75 -40.44
N LEU A 458 2.08 2.60 -39.83
CA LEU A 458 2.52 2.27 -38.46
C LEU A 458 4.05 2.15 -38.38
N PHE A 459 4.68 1.45 -39.33
CA PHE A 459 6.14 1.29 -39.39
C PHE A 459 6.88 2.60 -39.70
N LYS A 460 6.18 3.63 -40.20
CA LYS A 460 6.73 4.97 -40.48
C LYS A 460 6.64 5.90 -39.26
N MET A 461 5.94 5.51 -38.19
CA MET A 461 5.76 6.35 -37.00
C MET A 461 6.83 6.10 -35.93
N GLU A 462 7.59 7.16 -35.64
CA GLU A 462 8.61 7.16 -34.57
C GLU A 462 8.03 6.89 -33.17
N ALA A 463 6.80 7.35 -32.89
CA ALA A 463 6.13 7.08 -31.62
C ALA A 463 5.74 5.61 -31.45
N PHE A 464 5.26 4.97 -32.52
CA PHE A 464 4.86 3.55 -32.52
C PHE A 464 6.03 2.64 -32.18
N THR A 465 7.19 2.94 -32.77
CA THR A 465 8.43 2.24 -32.50
C THR A 465 8.88 2.47 -31.07
N SER A 466 9.01 3.71 -30.62
CA SER A 466 9.44 4.03 -29.26
C SER A 466 8.68 3.26 -28.18
N ASP A 467 7.36 3.14 -28.29
CA ASP A 467 6.52 2.51 -27.26
C ASP A 467 6.62 0.98 -27.26
N LEU A 468 6.60 0.33 -28.43
CA LEU A 468 6.77 -1.12 -28.55
C LEU A 468 8.14 -1.60 -28.03
N PHE A 469 9.21 -0.84 -28.32
CA PHE A 469 10.57 -1.20 -27.93
C PHE A 469 10.87 -0.94 -26.46
N LYS A 470 10.25 0.09 -25.87
CA LYS A 470 10.40 0.36 -24.43
C LYS A 470 9.93 -0.80 -23.55
N PHE A 471 9.01 -1.62 -24.05
CA PHE A 471 8.40 -2.73 -23.30
C PHE A 471 8.71 -4.13 -23.85
N ASN A 472 9.64 -4.24 -24.82
CA ASN A 472 10.04 -5.51 -25.44
C ASN A 472 8.87 -6.34 -26.01
N GLN A 473 7.91 -5.69 -26.65
CA GLN A 473 6.68 -6.31 -27.17
C GLN A 473 6.89 -6.81 -28.61
N TYR A 474 7.75 -7.80 -28.83
CA TYR A 474 8.09 -8.29 -30.17
C TYR A 474 7.00 -9.21 -30.79
N GLU A 475 6.17 -9.84 -29.95
CA GLU A 475 5.13 -10.77 -30.40
C GLU A 475 4.02 -10.09 -31.20
N ILE A 476 3.72 -8.82 -30.88
CA ILE A 476 2.74 -8.04 -31.66
C ILE A 476 3.33 -7.60 -32.99
N VAL A 477 4.64 -7.34 -33.07
CA VAL A 477 5.32 -7.04 -34.33
C VAL A 477 5.32 -8.26 -35.24
N GLU A 478 5.71 -9.43 -34.71
CA GLU A 478 5.64 -10.69 -35.48
C GLU A 478 4.21 -10.95 -35.98
N TRP A 479 3.20 -10.81 -35.11
CA TRP A 479 1.81 -10.99 -35.50
C TRP A 479 1.34 -10.02 -36.59
N ILE A 480 1.74 -8.74 -36.55
CA ILE A 480 1.41 -7.77 -37.61
C ILE A 480 2.02 -8.20 -38.94
N LEU A 481 3.31 -8.56 -38.95
CA LEU A 481 4.02 -8.97 -40.16
C LEU A 481 3.44 -10.26 -40.75
N GLU A 482 3.06 -11.23 -39.91
CA GLU A 482 2.38 -12.46 -40.36
C GLU A 482 1.01 -12.18 -40.97
N THR A 483 0.27 -11.22 -40.38
CA THR A 483 -1.12 -10.93 -40.74
C THR A 483 -1.23 -10.02 -41.97
N PHE A 484 -0.31 -9.06 -42.12
CA PHE A 484 -0.32 -8.00 -43.14
C PHE A 484 0.92 -8.10 -44.02
N GLN A 485 0.97 -9.18 -44.81
CA GLN A 485 2.07 -9.56 -45.70
C GLN A 485 2.29 -8.63 -46.91
N ASP A 486 1.68 -7.45 -46.92
CA ASP A 486 1.68 -6.51 -48.05
C ASP A 486 2.74 -5.39 -47.87
N ILE A 487 3.57 -5.47 -46.81
CA ILE A 487 4.62 -4.49 -46.50
C ILE A 487 5.85 -4.79 -47.35
N SER A 488 6.28 -3.83 -48.16
CA SER A 488 7.40 -4.05 -49.10
C SER A 488 8.76 -4.22 -48.41
N LYS A 489 9.63 -4.99 -49.04
CA LYS A 489 11.01 -5.21 -48.58
C LYS A 489 11.78 -3.93 -48.29
N GLY A 490 11.61 -2.91 -49.13
CA GLY A 490 12.25 -1.61 -48.94
C GLY A 490 11.76 -0.90 -47.66
N GLU A 491 10.49 -1.05 -47.30
CA GLU A 491 9.94 -0.50 -46.05
C GLU A 491 10.43 -1.29 -44.83
N LEU A 492 10.54 -2.61 -44.93
CA LEU A 492 11.13 -3.45 -43.87
C LEU A 492 12.62 -3.13 -43.65
N GLU A 493 13.38 -2.91 -44.72
CA GLU A 493 14.80 -2.50 -44.66
C GLU A 493 14.96 -1.11 -44.03
N ALA A 494 14.12 -0.15 -44.41
CA ALA A 494 14.12 1.19 -43.81
C ALA A 494 13.75 1.15 -42.33
N TYR A 495 12.76 0.34 -41.96
CA TYR A 495 12.35 0.13 -40.58
C TYR A 495 13.50 -0.49 -39.75
N LYS A 496 14.13 -1.56 -40.26
CA LYS A 496 15.30 -2.19 -39.64
C LYS A 496 16.44 -1.18 -39.42
N GLN A 497 16.79 -0.38 -40.42
CA GLN A 497 17.88 0.60 -40.31
C GLN A 497 17.59 1.63 -39.20
N MET A 498 16.34 2.08 -39.09
CA MET A 498 15.93 2.98 -38.02
C MET A 498 16.05 2.31 -36.64
N LEU A 499 15.65 1.05 -36.49
CA LEU A 499 15.79 0.30 -35.24
C LEU A 499 17.25 0.13 -34.83
N GLU A 500 18.11 -0.25 -35.77
CA GLU A 500 19.55 -0.40 -35.53
C GLU A 500 20.21 0.93 -35.09
N THR A 501 19.71 2.06 -35.59
CA THR A 501 20.26 3.39 -35.30
C THR A 501 19.76 3.96 -33.97
N LYS A 502 18.45 3.85 -33.69
CA LYS A 502 17.81 4.53 -32.55
C LYS A 502 17.58 3.62 -31.34
N TYR A 503 17.45 2.31 -31.54
CA TYR A 503 17.05 1.36 -30.52
C TYR A 503 17.94 0.10 -30.54
N PRO A 504 19.22 0.22 -30.14
CA PRO A 504 20.24 -0.84 -30.29
C PRO A 504 19.96 -2.12 -29.47
N PHE A 505 18.98 -2.10 -28.57
CA PHE A 505 18.57 -3.25 -27.76
C PHE A 505 17.42 -4.07 -28.37
N SER A 506 16.97 -3.75 -29.59
CA SER A 506 15.81 -4.38 -30.24
C SER A 506 16.17 -5.67 -31.01
N VAL A 507 17.04 -6.52 -30.45
CA VAL A 507 17.67 -7.64 -31.17
C VAL A 507 16.64 -8.62 -31.72
N GLU A 508 15.68 -9.04 -30.90
CA GLU A 508 14.64 -10.01 -31.24
C GLU A 508 13.72 -9.50 -32.35
N THR A 509 13.36 -8.21 -32.31
CA THR A 509 12.53 -7.61 -33.36
C THR A 509 13.28 -7.48 -34.68
N ILE A 510 14.57 -7.14 -34.63
CA ILE A 510 15.44 -7.13 -35.82
C ILE A 510 15.57 -8.54 -36.40
N GLU A 511 15.68 -9.57 -35.57
CA GLU A 511 15.67 -10.97 -36.02
C GLU A 511 14.36 -11.35 -36.73
N ILE A 512 13.21 -10.97 -36.15
CA ILE A 512 11.89 -11.17 -36.77
C ILE A 512 11.84 -10.45 -38.13
N ILE A 513 12.20 -9.17 -38.20
CA ILE A 513 12.19 -8.41 -39.48
C ILE A 513 13.12 -9.07 -40.52
N ASN A 514 14.32 -9.51 -40.12
CA ASN A 514 15.25 -10.21 -41.01
C ASN A 514 14.68 -11.53 -41.56
N LYS A 515 13.81 -12.21 -40.80
CA LYS A 515 13.09 -13.41 -41.27
C LYS A 515 12.11 -13.04 -42.38
N PHE A 516 11.37 -11.93 -42.25
CA PHE A 516 10.42 -11.46 -43.26
C PHE A 516 11.08 -10.86 -44.51
N ILE A 517 12.16 -10.09 -44.37
CA ILE A 517 12.96 -9.55 -45.51
C ILE A 517 13.50 -10.68 -46.42
N LYS A 518 13.72 -11.88 -45.87
CA LYS A 518 14.19 -13.06 -46.63
C LYS A 518 13.05 -13.82 -47.33
N LEU A 519 11.80 -13.61 -46.92
CA LEU A 519 10.62 -14.30 -47.44
C LEU A 519 10.00 -13.55 -48.64
N GLU A 520 10.15 -12.21 -48.70
CA GLU A 520 9.95 -11.38 -49.89
C GLU A 520 11.18 -11.33 -50.81
#